data_AF-A0A4U3LZI3-F1
#
_entry.id   AF-A0A4U3LZI3-F1
#
_cell.length_a   1.000
_cell.length_b   1.000
_cell.length_c   1.000
_cell.angle_alpha   90.00
_cell.angle_beta   90.00
_cell.angle_gamma   90.00
#
_symmetry.space_group_name_H-M   'P 1'
#
loop_
_entity.id
_entity.type
_entity.pdbx_description
1 polymer ?
#
loop_
_entity_poly.entity_id
_entity_poly.type
_entity_poly.pdbx_seq_one_letter_code
_entity_poly.pdbx_strand_id
1 'polypeptide(L)'
;MRRPAAFGVAVAVSAALVAGQWWVNRPEGSPECPDGLAEIRVAASQDKVELLREAAAGFGTRDCGRVVVDEVNSGTGMEALARGWDTDLDGPRPDVWAPTASVWLTLLEHRAKDTGGVAATAPPVPIVTSPLTIAMPRPTAEALGWPEPIGRRDLAALAGAHGHPEWGTFRLGTTNPNLSTSGPRRDRGRLLRGDRDDGGI
;
A
#
# COMPACT_ATOMS: atom_id res chain seq x y z
N MET A 1 -9.86 -59.28 -30.58
CA MET A 1 -8.42 -59.26 -30.25
C MET A 1 -7.90 -57.83 -30.37
N ARG A 2 -7.78 -57.10 -29.25
CA ARG A 2 -7.23 -55.71 -29.23
C ARG A 2 -5.70 -55.80 -29.09
N ARG A 3 -4.98 -55.15 -30.00
CA ARG A 3 -3.51 -55.25 -30.17
C ARG A 3 -2.76 -54.63 -28.96
N PRO A 4 -2.00 -55.40 -28.17
CA PRO A 4 -1.29 -54.91 -26.98
C PRO A 4 -0.17 -53.90 -27.31
N ALA A 5 0.34 -53.91 -28.54
CA ALA A 5 1.38 -52.98 -28.98
C ALA A 5 0.95 -51.50 -29.01
N ALA A 6 -0.35 -51.22 -29.23
CA ALA A 6 -0.85 -49.85 -29.30
C ALA A 6 -0.87 -49.15 -27.92
N PHE A 7 -1.05 -49.93 -26.83
CA PHE A 7 -1.03 -49.42 -25.48
C PHE A 7 0.39 -49.04 -25.02
N GLY A 8 1.40 -49.84 -25.40
CA GLY A 8 2.79 -49.55 -25.05
C GLY A 8 3.31 -48.25 -25.67
N VAL A 9 2.95 -47.98 -26.93
CA VAL A 9 3.32 -46.75 -27.62
C VAL A 9 2.63 -45.52 -27.01
N ALA A 10 1.34 -45.63 -26.68
CA ALA A 10 0.60 -44.53 -26.05
C ALA A 10 1.21 -44.14 -24.69
N VAL A 11 1.56 -45.12 -23.85
CA VAL A 11 2.17 -44.86 -22.54
C VAL A 11 3.55 -44.22 -22.68
N ALA A 12 4.36 -44.67 -23.64
CA ALA A 12 5.69 -44.09 -23.87
C ALA A 12 5.60 -42.63 -24.35
N VAL A 13 4.64 -42.31 -25.22
CA VAL A 13 4.41 -40.94 -25.71
C VAL A 13 3.92 -40.04 -24.57
N SER A 14 2.97 -40.51 -23.74
CA SER A 14 2.50 -39.75 -22.58
C SER A 14 3.62 -39.50 -21.56
N ALA A 15 4.46 -40.49 -21.28
CA ALA A 15 5.60 -40.33 -20.38
C ALA A 15 6.63 -39.32 -20.92
N ALA A 16 6.90 -39.34 -22.23
CA ALA A 16 7.78 -38.38 -22.88
C ALA A 16 7.22 -36.94 -22.85
N LEU A 17 5.92 -36.77 -23.06
CA LEU A 17 5.26 -35.46 -22.97
C LEU A 17 5.25 -34.92 -21.55
N VAL A 18 4.99 -35.76 -20.55
CA VAL A 18 5.05 -35.37 -19.14
C VAL A 18 6.49 -35.01 -18.73
N ALA A 19 7.49 -35.80 -19.14
CA ALA A 19 8.89 -35.49 -18.88
C ALA A 19 9.34 -34.19 -19.58
N GLY A 20 8.88 -33.96 -20.81
CA GLY A 20 9.11 -32.72 -21.55
C GLY A 20 8.45 -31.51 -20.88
N GLN A 21 7.19 -31.64 -20.46
CA GLN A 21 6.51 -30.58 -19.70
C GLN A 21 7.18 -30.33 -18.36
N TRP A 22 7.64 -31.36 -17.67
CA TRP A 22 8.39 -31.20 -16.43
C TRP A 22 9.74 -30.51 -16.65
N TRP A 23 10.43 -30.81 -17.76
CA TRP A 23 11.68 -30.13 -18.14
C TRP A 23 11.47 -28.64 -18.41
N VAL A 24 10.39 -28.28 -19.12
CA VAL A 24 10.04 -26.90 -19.46
C VAL A 24 9.53 -26.12 -18.23
N ASN A 25 8.78 -26.78 -17.34
CA ASN A 25 8.20 -26.18 -16.15
C ASN A 25 9.00 -26.48 -14.88
N ARG A 26 10.31 -26.76 -14.99
CA ARG A 26 11.11 -26.93 -13.78
C ARG A 26 11.10 -25.60 -13.02
N PRO A 27 10.71 -25.59 -11.74
CA PRO A 27 10.97 -24.42 -10.92
C PRO A 27 12.47 -24.19 -10.96
N GLU A 28 12.88 -23.01 -11.41
CA GLU A 28 14.27 -22.59 -11.31
C GLU A 28 14.66 -22.76 -9.84
N GLY A 29 15.75 -23.50 -9.59
CA GLY A 29 16.25 -23.71 -8.24
C GLY A 29 16.42 -22.37 -7.56
N SER A 30 15.95 -22.25 -6.31
CA SER A 30 16.22 -21.06 -5.52
C SER A 30 17.72 -20.80 -5.53
N PRO A 31 18.20 -19.57 -5.78
CA PRO A 31 19.62 -19.28 -5.82
C PRO A 31 20.28 -19.81 -4.53
N GLU A 32 21.25 -20.70 -4.68
CA GLU A 32 22.03 -21.21 -3.56
C GLU A 32 22.86 -20.05 -3.02
N CYS A 33 22.62 -19.66 -1.77
CA CYS A 33 23.29 -18.57 -1.10
C CYS A 33 24.33 -19.11 -0.12
N PRO A 34 25.62 -19.17 -0.50
CA PRO A 34 26.66 -19.84 0.28
C PRO A 34 26.87 -19.20 1.66
N ASP A 35 26.73 -17.87 1.72
CA ASP A 35 26.91 -17.06 2.93
C ASP A 35 25.59 -16.76 3.66
N GLY A 36 24.50 -17.41 3.22
CA GLY A 36 23.14 -17.16 3.72
C GLY A 36 22.39 -16.08 2.95
N LEU A 37 21.08 -15.98 3.22
CA LEU A 37 20.19 -15.00 2.61
C LEU A 37 20.15 -13.74 3.49
N ALA A 38 20.52 -12.59 2.94
CA ALA A 38 20.37 -11.30 3.58
C ALA A 38 18.95 -10.77 3.41
N GLU A 39 18.31 -10.37 4.50
CA GLU A 39 16.99 -9.74 4.48
C GLU A 39 17.11 -8.23 4.70
N ILE A 40 16.53 -7.44 3.80
CA ILE A 40 16.31 -6.01 3.98
C ILE A 40 14.88 -5.83 4.44
N ARG A 41 14.70 -5.33 5.67
CA ARG A 41 13.38 -5.19 6.29
C ARG A 41 12.83 -3.79 6.12
N VAL A 42 11.64 -3.72 5.53
CA VAL A 42 10.91 -2.47 5.28
C VAL A 42 9.67 -2.44 6.17
N ALA A 43 9.63 -1.53 7.13
CA ALA A 43 8.42 -1.23 7.89
C ALA A 43 7.56 -0.23 7.10
N ALA A 44 6.38 -0.66 6.66
CA ALA A 44 5.47 0.14 5.85
C ALA A 44 4.10 0.28 6.50
N SER A 45 3.53 1.48 6.36
CA SER A 45 2.16 1.72 6.83
C SER A 45 1.11 1.12 5.90
N GLN A 46 -0.09 0.89 6.46
CA GLN A 46 -1.19 0.09 5.88
C GLN A 46 -1.65 0.58 4.50
N ASP A 47 -1.41 1.84 4.18
CA ASP A 47 -1.72 2.47 2.89
C ASP A 47 -0.81 2.01 1.74
N LYS A 48 0.33 1.38 2.04
CA LYS A 48 1.33 0.96 1.05
C LYS A 48 1.76 -0.49 1.21
N VAL A 49 1.48 -1.13 2.34
CA VAL A 49 2.07 -2.42 2.70
C VAL A 49 1.87 -3.48 1.62
N GLU A 50 0.66 -3.61 1.07
CA GLU A 50 0.39 -4.62 0.04
C GLU A 50 1.09 -4.31 -1.29
N LEU A 51 1.11 -3.04 -1.71
CA LEU A 51 1.83 -2.63 -2.93
C LEU A 51 3.34 -2.88 -2.79
N LEU A 52 3.90 -2.65 -1.61
CA LEU A 52 5.31 -2.89 -1.34
C LEU A 52 5.61 -4.39 -1.21
N ARG A 53 4.68 -5.20 -0.67
CA ARG A 53 4.78 -6.66 -0.66
C ARG A 53 4.77 -7.23 -2.07
N GLU A 54 3.89 -6.75 -2.93
CA GLU A 54 3.86 -7.13 -4.35
C GLU A 54 5.17 -6.75 -5.05
N ALA A 55 5.67 -5.53 -4.83
CA ALA A 55 6.95 -5.10 -5.37
C ALA A 55 8.13 -5.94 -4.86
N ALA A 56 8.14 -6.31 -3.58
CA ALA A 56 9.16 -7.18 -2.99
C ALA A 56 9.09 -8.61 -3.55
N ALA A 57 7.88 -9.13 -3.76
CA ALA A 57 7.68 -10.44 -4.41
C ALA A 57 8.17 -10.42 -5.87
N GLY A 58 7.88 -9.34 -6.61
CA GLY A 58 8.37 -9.15 -7.98
C GLY A 58 9.89 -8.90 -8.06
N PHE A 59 10.49 -8.34 -7.00
CA PHE A 59 11.95 -8.23 -6.89
C PHE A 59 12.62 -9.59 -6.77
N GLY A 60 12.00 -10.49 -5.98
CA GLY A 60 12.50 -11.84 -5.72
C GLY A 60 13.75 -11.86 -4.86
N THR A 61 14.57 -12.89 -5.02
CA THR A 61 15.93 -12.92 -4.44
C THR A 61 16.92 -12.46 -5.51
N ARG A 62 17.76 -11.47 -5.19
CA ARG A 62 18.84 -11.00 -6.07
C ARG A 62 20.12 -10.86 -5.27
N ASP A 63 21.23 -11.35 -5.79
CA ASP A 63 22.53 -11.30 -5.12
C ASP A 63 22.48 -11.78 -3.65
N CYS A 64 21.66 -12.82 -3.39
CA CYS A 64 21.37 -13.33 -2.05
C CYS A 64 20.75 -12.33 -1.06
N GLY A 65 20.20 -11.24 -1.56
CA GLY A 65 19.34 -10.32 -0.85
C GLY A 65 17.86 -10.52 -1.18
N ARG A 66 17.00 -10.39 -0.17
CA ARG A 66 15.54 -10.35 -0.32
C ARG A 66 14.97 -9.20 0.50
N VAL A 67 13.92 -8.57 -0.02
CA VAL A 67 13.16 -7.56 0.71
C VAL A 67 12.01 -8.23 1.46
N VAL A 68 11.87 -7.92 2.75
CA VAL A 68 10.74 -8.34 3.59
C VAL A 68 10.00 -7.10 4.06
N VAL A 69 8.67 -7.09 3.91
CA VAL A 69 7.83 -5.93 4.21
C VAL A 69 6.89 -6.23 5.36
N ASP A 70 7.08 -5.53 6.47
CA ASP A 70 6.24 -5.62 7.65
C ASP A 70 5.25 -4.47 7.72
N GLU A 71 4.04 -4.77 8.17
CA GLU A 71 3.03 -3.76 8.41
C GLU A 71 3.29 -3.07 9.76
N VAL A 72 3.56 -1.78 9.73
CA VAL A 72 3.74 -0.97 10.94
C VAL A 72 2.99 0.34 10.76
N ASN A 73 2.03 0.61 11.65
CA ASN A 73 1.32 1.88 11.66
C ASN A 73 2.32 3.06 11.79
N SER A 74 2.11 4.13 11.04
CA SER A 74 3.04 5.27 11.03
C SER A 74 3.26 5.91 12.41
N GLY A 75 2.21 6.00 13.24
CA GLY A 75 2.33 6.53 14.59
C GLY A 75 3.12 5.59 15.51
N THR A 76 2.81 4.30 15.47
CA THR A 76 3.54 3.27 16.23
C THR A 76 5.01 3.23 15.84
N GLY A 77 5.30 3.19 14.53
CA GLY A 77 6.67 3.18 14.02
C GLY A 77 7.44 4.45 14.37
N MET A 78 6.80 5.62 14.31
CA MET A 78 7.42 6.88 14.74
C MET A 78 7.80 6.84 16.22
N GLU A 79 6.88 6.44 17.10
CA GLU A 79 7.15 6.37 18.54
C GLU A 79 8.22 5.30 18.85
N ALA A 80 8.17 4.13 18.21
CA ALA A 80 9.18 3.07 18.37
C ALA A 80 10.58 3.54 17.96
N LEU A 81 10.72 4.17 16.79
CA LEU A 81 11.98 4.73 16.32
C LEU A 81 12.48 5.87 17.22
N ALA A 82 11.57 6.74 17.67
CA ALA A 82 11.91 7.86 18.54
C ALA A 82 12.44 7.40 19.90
N ARG A 83 11.93 6.30 20.47
CA ARG A 83 12.42 5.77 21.75
C ARG A 83 13.68 4.90 21.63
N GLY A 84 14.07 4.56 20.40
CA GLY A 84 15.02 3.49 20.14
C GLY A 84 14.30 2.15 20.09
N TRP A 85 14.20 1.59 18.88
CA TRP A 85 13.42 0.39 18.57
C TRP A 85 13.73 -0.79 19.51
N ASP A 86 12.71 -1.32 20.17
CA ASP A 86 12.84 -2.45 21.09
C ASP A 86 12.35 -3.73 20.39
N THR A 87 13.23 -4.71 20.20
CA THR A 87 12.89 -5.92 19.44
C THR A 87 11.91 -6.84 20.15
N ASP A 88 11.82 -6.76 21.48
CA ASP A 88 10.91 -7.58 22.28
C ASP A 88 9.48 -7.01 22.26
N LEU A 89 9.34 -5.69 22.09
CA LEU A 89 8.06 -4.99 22.08
C LEU A 89 7.56 -4.65 20.68
N ASP A 90 8.44 -4.13 19.82
CA ASP A 90 8.13 -3.61 18.49
C ASP A 90 8.40 -4.64 17.38
N GLY A 91 9.04 -5.77 17.72
CA GLY A 91 9.41 -6.84 16.78
C GLY A 91 10.74 -6.58 16.05
N PRO A 92 11.06 -7.31 14.98
CA PRO A 92 12.31 -7.16 14.26
C PRO A 92 12.54 -5.71 13.78
N ARG A 93 13.73 -5.18 14.05
CA ARG A 93 14.06 -3.80 13.68
C ARG A 93 14.07 -3.64 12.15
N PRO A 94 13.40 -2.62 11.59
CA PRO A 94 13.45 -2.34 10.17
C PRO A 94 14.74 -1.60 9.77
N ASP A 95 15.23 -1.87 8.57
CA ASP A 95 16.29 -1.11 7.90
C ASP A 95 15.73 0.15 7.23
N VAL A 96 14.50 0.05 6.72
CA VAL A 96 13.80 1.13 6.03
C VAL A 96 12.43 1.35 6.65
N TRP A 97 12.06 2.61 6.87
CA TRP A 97 10.73 2.97 7.33
C TRP A 97 10.01 3.86 6.29
N ALA A 98 8.82 3.43 5.88
CA ALA A 98 7.98 4.07 4.87
C ALA A 98 6.62 4.51 5.45
N PRO A 99 6.55 5.68 6.12
CA PRO A 99 5.31 6.18 6.71
C PRO A 99 4.28 6.58 5.65
N THR A 100 3.02 6.78 6.07
CA THR A 100 1.89 7.21 5.21
C THR A 100 2.06 8.64 4.67
N ALA A 101 2.93 9.46 5.26
CA ALA A 101 3.25 10.79 4.76
C ALA A 101 4.60 11.27 5.32
N SER A 102 5.22 12.21 4.59
CA SER A 102 6.48 12.84 5.00
C SER A 102 6.41 13.60 6.33
N VAL A 103 5.23 14.06 6.76
CA VAL A 103 5.05 14.75 8.06
C VAL A 103 5.50 13.89 9.25
N TRP A 104 5.39 12.57 9.14
CA TRP A 104 5.84 11.64 10.18
C TRP A 104 7.34 11.69 10.40
N LEU A 105 8.13 12.05 9.38
CA LEU A 105 9.56 12.20 9.49
C LEU A 105 9.91 13.44 10.32
N THR A 106 9.21 14.55 10.10
CA THR A 106 9.36 15.77 10.91
C THR A 106 8.96 15.52 12.37
N LEU A 107 7.89 14.75 12.60
CA LEU A 107 7.49 14.36 13.95
C LEU A 107 8.53 13.47 14.62
N LEU A 108 9.09 12.49 13.89
CA LEU A 108 10.17 11.65 14.38
C LEU A 108 11.40 12.49 14.77
N GLU A 109 11.83 13.40 13.92
CA GLU A 109 12.97 14.30 14.21
C GLU A 109 12.74 15.15 15.45
N HIS A 110 11.52 15.67 15.65
CA HIS A 110 11.18 16.41 16.85
C HIS A 110 11.21 15.51 18.09
N ARG A 111 10.58 14.32 18.00
CA ARG A 111 10.44 13.39 19.12
C ARG A 111 11.80 12.81 19.55
N ALA A 112 12.64 12.45 18.58
CA ALA A 112 13.96 11.88 18.80
C ALA A 112 14.92 12.86 19.51
N LYS A 113 14.74 14.17 19.35
CA LYS A 113 15.50 15.18 20.12
C LYS A 113 15.20 15.14 21.60
N ASP A 114 13.95 14.85 21.97
CA ASP A 114 13.51 14.81 23.37
C ASP A 114 13.95 13.51 24.06
N THR A 115 14.12 12.43 23.30
CA THR A 115 14.39 11.07 23.81
C THR A 115 15.81 10.57 23.56
N GLY A 116 16.61 11.27 22.74
CA GLY A 116 17.92 10.81 22.28
C GLY A 116 17.86 9.67 21.25
N GLY A 117 16.72 9.49 20.59
CA GLY A 117 16.46 8.41 19.63
C GLY A 117 17.14 8.56 18.27
N VAL A 118 16.91 7.58 17.39
CA VAL A 118 17.52 7.53 16.05
C VAL A 118 16.79 8.49 15.12
N ALA A 119 17.49 9.53 14.66
CA ALA A 119 17.04 10.37 13.55
C ALA A 119 17.25 9.66 12.21
N ALA A 120 16.52 10.08 11.17
CA ALA A 120 16.73 9.58 9.81
C ALA A 120 18.21 9.75 9.41
N THR A 121 18.85 8.65 9.02
CA THR A 121 20.27 8.62 8.65
C THR A 121 20.52 9.02 7.19
N ALA A 122 19.45 9.19 6.40
CA ALA A 122 19.49 9.60 5.01
C ALA A 122 18.36 10.58 4.67
N PRO A 123 18.52 11.44 3.65
CA PRO A 123 17.45 12.31 3.17
C PRO A 123 16.24 11.48 2.71
N PRO A 124 15.01 11.88 3.08
CA PRO A 124 13.83 11.11 2.72
C PRO A 124 13.49 11.24 1.24
N VAL A 125 13.13 10.11 0.63
CA VAL A 125 12.73 10.02 -0.78
C VAL A 125 11.23 9.71 -0.86
N PRO A 126 10.41 10.57 -1.49
CA PRO A 126 9.01 10.25 -1.75
C PRO A 126 8.89 9.10 -2.75
N ILE A 127 8.27 7.99 -2.35
CA ILE A 127 8.06 6.81 -3.20
C ILE A 127 6.65 6.75 -3.82
N VAL A 128 5.68 7.41 -3.19
CA VAL A 128 4.28 7.46 -3.64
C VAL A 128 3.71 8.85 -3.32
N THR A 129 2.95 9.41 -4.26
CA THR A 129 2.20 10.65 -4.07
C THR A 129 0.72 10.38 -4.35
N SER A 130 -0.12 10.50 -3.32
CA SER A 130 -1.56 10.38 -3.44
C SER A 130 -2.21 11.78 -3.47
N PRO A 131 -3.00 12.12 -4.50
CA PRO A 131 -3.82 13.33 -4.45
C PRO A 131 -4.91 13.14 -3.40
N LEU A 132 -5.19 14.20 -2.63
CA LEU A 132 -6.41 14.23 -1.84
C LEU A 132 -7.59 14.43 -2.82
N THR A 133 -8.64 13.66 -2.63
CA THR A 133 -9.85 13.73 -3.45
C THR A 133 -11.06 13.81 -2.55
N ILE A 134 -12.12 14.46 -3.04
CA ILE A 134 -13.41 14.48 -2.36
C ILE A 134 -14.33 13.59 -3.19
N ALA A 135 -14.86 12.54 -2.57
CA ALA A 135 -15.92 11.75 -3.17
C ALA A 135 -17.26 12.45 -2.88
N MET A 136 -18.06 12.66 -3.92
CA MET A 136 -19.36 13.31 -3.81
C MET A 136 -20.39 12.55 -4.65
N PRO A 137 -21.64 12.38 -4.17
CA PRO A 137 -22.72 11.86 -5.00
C PRO A 137 -22.89 12.72 -6.27
N ARG A 138 -23.13 12.07 -7.43
CA ARG A 138 -23.27 12.77 -8.71
C ARG A 138 -24.28 13.94 -8.67
N PRO A 139 -25.51 13.78 -8.13
CA PRO A 139 -26.48 14.89 -8.12
C PRO A 139 -25.98 16.12 -7.35
N THR A 140 -25.26 15.91 -6.25
CA THR A 140 -24.66 16.99 -5.45
C THR A 140 -23.49 17.65 -6.18
N ALA A 141 -22.67 16.86 -6.89
CA ALA A 141 -21.56 17.39 -7.68
C ALA A 141 -22.05 18.23 -8.87
N GLU A 142 -23.08 17.75 -9.58
CA GLU A 142 -23.70 18.48 -10.70
C GLU A 142 -24.31 19.81 -10.23
N ALA A 143 -24.98 19.83 -9.08
CA ALA A 143 -25.51 21.06 -8.50
C ALA A 143 -24.42 22.10 -8.18
N LEU A 144 -23.20 21.66 -7.87
CA LEU A 144 -22.04 22.53 -7.65
C LEU A 144 -21.28 22.91 -8.94
N GLY A 145 -21.77 22.48 -10.12
CA GLY A 145 -21.18 22.83 -11.41
C GLY A 145 -20.20 21.82 -11.99
N TRP A 146 -20.14 20.59 -11.46
CA TRP A 146 -19.45 19.48 -12.15
C TRP A 146 -20.06 19.27 -13.55
N PRO A 147 -19.27 19.03 -14.63
CA PRO A 147 -17.89 18.53 -14.66
C PRO A 147 -16.77 19.57 -14.51
N GLU A 148 -17.09 20.86 -14.36
CA GLU A 148 -16.06 21.86 -14.12
C GLU A 148 -15.39 21.66 -12.74
N PRO A 149 -14.11 22.08 -12.58
CA PRO A 149 -13.40 21.90 -11.32
C PRO A 149 -14.08 22.60 -10.14
N ILE A 150 -14.61 21.79 -9.22
CA ILE A 150 -15.21 22.27 -7.97
C ILE A 150 -14.08 22.71 -7.02
N GLY A 151 -14.16 23.95 -6.56
CA GLY A 151 -13.22 24.56 -5.63
C GLY A 151 -13.69 24.50 -4.17
N ARG A 152 -12.81 24.94 -3.27
CA ARG A 152 -13.11 24.99 -1.82
C ARG A 152 -14.30 25.88 -1.47
N ARG A 153 -14.58 26.92 -2.27
CA ARG A 153 -15.72 27.82 -2.06
C ARG A 153 -17.05 27.13 -2.30
N ASP A 154 -17.09 26.27 -3.32
CA ASP A 154 -18.30 25.52 -3.70
C ASP A 154 -18.64 24.48 -2.64
N LEU A 155 -17.62 23.84 -2.05
CA LEU A 155 -17.79 22.94 -0.90
C LEU A 155 -18.36 23.65 0.34
N ALA A 156 -18.01 24.93 0.56
CA ALA A 156 -18.56 25.68 1.68
C ALA A 156 -20.07 25.95 1.50
N ALA A 157 -20.56 26.00 0.25
CA ALA A 157 -21.97 26.19 -0.04
C ALA A 157 -22.85 25.00 0.40
N LEU A 158 -22.27 23.79 0.49
CA LEU A 158 -22.96 22.60 1.01
C LEU A 158 -23.31 22.71 2.50
N ALA A 159 -22.59 23.52 3.28
CA ALA A 159 -22.92 23.76 4.68
C ALA A 159 -24.31 24.41 4.86
N GLY A 160 -24.79 25.12 3.83
CA GLY A 160 -26.13 25.70 3.77
C GLY A 160 -27.12 24.90 2.90
N ALA A 161 -26.84 23.62 2.64
CA ALA A 161 -27.62 22.73 1.78
C ALA A 161 -27.73 23.17 0.30
N HIS A 162 -27.11 24.28 -0.11
CA HIS A 162 -27.07 24.79 -1.49
C HIS A 162 -28.43 24.79 -2.22
N GLY A 163 -29.52 25.14 -1.52
CA GLY A 163 -30.87 25.15 -2.10
C GLY A 163 -31.58 23.79 -2.11
N HIS A 164 -30.97 22.75 -1.55
CA HIS A 164 -31.48 21.38 -1.46
C HIS A 164 -31.70 20.96 0.01
N PRO A 165 -32.78 21.42 0.66
CA PRO A 165 -33.08 21.10 2.06
C PRO A 165 -33.20 19.59 2.33
N GLU A 166 -33.47 18.78 1.30
CA GLU A 166 -33.50 17.32 1.36
C GLU A 166 -32.15 16.67 1.70
N TRP A 167 -31.02 17.37 1.49
CA TRP A 167 -29.69 16.84 1.80
C TRP A 167 -29.32 16.90 3.29
N GLY A 168 -30.09 17.63 4.10
CA GLY A 168 -29.83 17.75 5.53
C GLY A 168 -28.50 18.42 5.87
N THR A 169 -28.00 18.20 7.09
CA THR A 169 -26.74 18.80 7.55
C THR A 169 -25.54 18.17 6.86
N PHE A 170 -24.69 18.99 6.24
CA PHE A 170 -23.43 18.56 5.66
C PHE A 170 -22.53 17.89 6.71
N ARG A 171 -22.10 16.66 6.45
CA ARG A 171 -21.15 15.90 7.29
C ARG A 171 -19.92 15.54 6.47
N LEU A 172 -18.75 15.93 6.96
CA LEU A 172 -17.47 15.51 6.39
C LEU A 172 -16.92 14.35 7.22
N GLY A 173 -16.83 13.16 6.62
CA GLY A 173 -16.12 12.04 7.22
C GLY A 173 -14.61 12.27 7.13
N THR A 174 -13.93 12.40 8.27
CA THR A 174 -12.47 12.43 8.34
C THR A 174 -11.95 11.14 8.96
N THR A 175 -10.79 10.66 8.54
CA THR A 175 -10.12 9.54 9.21
C THR A 175 -9.55 9.98 10.56
N ASN A 176 -9.18 9.00 11.41
CA ASN A 176 -8.50 9.29 12.68
C ASN A 176 -7.09 9.83 12.39
N PRO A 177 -6.75 11.08 12.77
CA PRO A 177 -5.49 11.71 12.41
C PRO A 177 -4.26 11.05 13.06
N ASN A 178 -4.45 10.29 14.14
CA ASN A 178 -3.38 9.54 14.79
C ASN A 178 -3.07 8.22 14.07
N LEU A 179 -3.98 7.74 13.21
CA LEU A 179 -3.88 6.46 12.50
C LEU A 179 -3.80 6.65 10.99
N SER A 180 -4.15 7.83 10.45
CA SER A 180 -4.29 8.09 9.02
C SER A 180 -3.95 9.53 8.66
N THR A 181 -3.16 9.71 7.60
CA THR A 181 -2.70 11.04 7.14
C THR A 181 -3.73 11.80 6.32
N SER A 182 -4.87 11.19 6.00
CA SER A 182 -5.96 11.83 5.26
C SER A 182 -6.78 12.82 6.09
N GLY A 183 -6.69 12.80 7.42
CA GLY A 183 -7.34 13.77 8.31
C GLY A 183 -6.73 15.18 8.27
N PRO A 184 -5.40 15.35 8.43
CA PRO A 184 -4.78 16.67 8.51
C PRO A 184 -4.39 17.30 7.17
N ARG A 185 -4.41 16.57 6.05
CA ARG A 185 -3.96 17.10 4.75
C ARG A 185 -4.98 18.12 4.20
N ARG A 186 -4.64 19.41 4.26
CA ARG A 186 -5.45 20.57 3.82
C ARG A 186 -4.93 21.17 2.51
N ASP A 187 -4.73 20.36 1.48
CA ASP A 187 -4.48 20.83 0.13
C ASP A 187 -5.51 20.29 -0.87
N ARG A 188 -5.61 20.96 -2.01
CA ARG A 188 -6.79 21.00 -2.90
C ARG A 188 -7.27 19.58 -3.27
N GLY A 189 -8.49 19.24 -2.86
CA GLY A 189 -9.15 18.00 -3.27
C GLY A 189 -9.54 18.04 -4.74
N ARG A 190 -9.13 17.05 -5.55
CA ARG A 190 -9.67 16.84 -6.91
C ARG A 190 -10.82 15.85 -6.84
N LEU A 191 -12.01 16.19 -7.35
CA LEU A 191 -13.13 15.23 -7.44
C LEU A 191 -12.78 14.16 -8.49
N LEU A 192 -12.84 12.87 -8.14
CA LEU A 192 -12.67 11.76 -9.10
C LEU A 192 -14.01 11.05 -9.30
N ARG A 193 -14.22 10.58 -10.54
CA ARG A 193 -15.38 9.79 -10.96
C ARG A 193 -15.37 8.44 -10.25
N GLY A 194 -16.35 8.20 -9.39
CA GLY A 194 -16.70 6.86 -8.93
C GLY A 194 -17.84 6.33 -9.78
N ASP A 195 -17.55 5.46 -10.75
CA ASP A 195 -18.59 4.57 -11.28
C ASP A 195 -18.85 3.53 -10.19
N ARG A 196 -19.92 3.75 -9.42
CA ARG A 196 -20.66 2.67 -8.78
C ARG A 196 -21.97 2.56 -9.54
N ASP A 197 -22.00 1.62 -10.47
CA ASP A 197 -23.21 0.82 -10.66
C ASP A 197 -23.48 0.13 -9.32
N ASP A 198 -24.67 0.30 -8.79
CA ASP A 198 -25.43 -0.67 -7.97
C ASP A 198 -26.68 0.03 -7.43
N GLY A 199 -27.85 -0.43 -7.87
CA GLY A 199 -29.15 0.09 -7.46
C GLY A 199 -29.63 -0.43 -6.10
N GLY A 200 -30.54 0.33 -5.49
CA GLY A 200 -31.30 -0.01 -4.28
C GLY A 200 -30.44 0.04 -3.00
N ILE A 201 -30.85 0.68 -1.91
CA ILE A 201 -32.15 1.10 -1.38
C ILE A 201 -31.90 2.35 -0.53
#